data_AF-A0AAW1ZFW4-F1
#
_entry.id   AF-A0AAW1ZFW4-F1
#
_cell.length_a   1.000
_cell.length_b   1.000
_cell.length_c   1.000
_cell.angle_alpha   90.00
_cell.angle_beta   90.00
_cell.angle_gamma   90.00
#
_symmetry.space_group_name_H-M   'P 1'
#
loop_
_entity.id
_entity.type
_entity.pdbx_description
1 polymer ?
#
loop_
_entity_poly.entity_id
_entity_poly.type
_entity_poly.pdbx_seq_one_letter_code
_entity_poly.pdbx_strand_id
1 'polypeptide(L)'
;MPKRSYPFSESFSSQYKVHVGQKEIRNCGVFGLKYRQEVYEKTKNLLFNGTKAVMGRIWKADGEEKVSDVLVSDPAPGHQTLLRGQTTIGLDGRLKRADAVPGCAAAPSACCVCQRVSGSRKPCSQCERPACPACVQQCSSCSDRCCSLCSVTDYSERYERVLCCGCSS
;
A
#
# COMPACT_ATOMS: atom_id res chain seq x y z
N MET A 1 -5.13 60.55 -4.23
CA MET A 1 -5.58 60.38 -2.84
C MET A 1 -4.66 59.38 -2.15
N PRO A 2 -4.04 59.70 -1.01
CA PRO A 2 -3.21 58.75 -0.28
C PRO A 2 -4.11 57.63 0.27
N LYS A 3 -3.77 56.36 -0.01
CA LYS A 3 -4.48 55.22 0.59
C LYS A 3 -4.23 55.24 2.10
N ARG A 4 -5.29 55.11 2.90
CA ARG A 4 -5.19 55.07 4.37
C ARG A 4 -4.31 53.90 4.80
N SER A 5 -3.51 54.11 5.84
CA SER A 5 -2.69 53.07 6.46
C SER A 5 -3.58 51.95 7.01
N TYR A 6 -3.12 50.70 6.82
CA TYR A 6 -3.82 49.49 7.26
C TYR A 6 -3.97 49.50 8.80
N PRO A 7 -5.21 49.41 9.35
CA PRO A 7 -5.49 49.72 10.75
C PRO A 7 -5.21 48.58 11.74
N PHE A 8 -4.70 47.43 11.28
CA PHE A 8 -4.42 46.28 12.15
C PHE A 8 -2.91 46.09 12.29
N SER A 9 -2.42 46.06 13.53
CA SER A 9 -0.99 45.93 13.88
C SER A 9 -0.48 44.49 13.76
N GLU A 10 -1.37 43.51 13.79
CA GLU A 10 -1.06 42.10 13.61
C GLU A 10 -1.63 41.64 12.27
N SER A 11 -0.78 40.96 11.49
CA SER A 11 -1.23 40.23 10.33
C SER A 11 -2.09 39.08 10.86
N PHE A 12 -3.42 39.23 10.85
CA PHE A 12 -4.33 38.16 11.26
C PHE A 12 -3.87 36.85 10.62
N SER A 13 -3.65 35.84 11.46
CA SER A 13 -3.17 34.54 11.03
C SER A 13 -4.08 34.02 9.92
N SER A 14 -3.46 33.63 8.80
CA SER A 14 -4.11 33.05 7.64
C SER A 14 -5.16 32.05 8.10
N GLN A 15 -6.44 32.32 7.83
CA GLN A 15 -7.50 31.37 8.15
C GLN A 15 -7.14 30.04 7.50
N TYR A 16 -6.70 29.07 8.31
CA TYR A 16 -6.22 27.79 7.79
C TYR A 16 -7.41 27.06 7.21
N LYS A 17 -7.45 26.95 5.89
CA LYS A 17 -8.41 26.09 5.21
C LYS A 17 -7.98 24.64 5.44
N VAL A 18 -8.48 24.05 6.53
CA VAL A 18 -8.29 22.63 6.81
C VAL A 18 -9.27 21.85 5.96
N HIS A 19 -8.76 20.91 5.16
CA HIS A 19 -9.63 19.97 4.47
C HIS A 19 -10.26 19.05 5.51
N VAL A 20 -11.59 19.00 5.55
CA VAL A 20 -12.35 18.08 6.40
C VAL A 20 -12.89 16.95 5.53
N GLY A 21 -12.28 15.78 5.63
CA GLY A 21 -12.68 14.56 4.95
C GLY A 21 -13.67 13.71 5.75
N GLN A 22 -14.23 12.69 5.09
CA GLN A 22 -15.26 11.81 5.69
C GLN A 22 -14.79 11.12 6.99
N LYS A 23 -13.49 10.85 7.11
CA LYS A 23 -12.90 10.24 8.31
C LYS A 23 -13.00 11.19 9.51
N GLU A 24 -12.73 12.48 9.32
CA GLU A 24 -12.84 13.49 10.38
C GLU A 24 -14.30 13.74 10.75
N ILE A 25 -15.20 13.78 9.75
CA ILE A 25 -16.65 13.90 9.99
C ILE A 25 -17.15 12.74 10.85
N ARG A 26 -16.74 11.51 10.54
CA ARG A 26 -17.12 10.32 11.31
C ARG A 26 -16.50 10.27 12.71
N ASN A 27 -15.29 10.77 12.89
CA ASN A 27 -14.57 10.63 14.15
C ASN A 27 -14.81 11.78 15.13
N CYS A 28 -14.93 13.01 14.62
CA CYS A 28 -14.96 14.25 15.40
C CYS A 28 -16.21 15.10 15.11
N GLY A 29 -17.01 14.74 14.11
CA GLY A 29 -18.27 15.44 13.82
C GLY A 29 -19.35 15.16 14.86
N VAL A 30 -20.32 16.06 14.96
CA VAL A 30 -21.45 15.99 15.92
C VAL A 30 -22.24 14.68 15.79
N PHE A 31 -22.37 14.15 14.57
CA PHE A 31 -23.01 12.85 14.30
C PHE A 31 -22.04 11.67 14.22
N GLY A 32 -20.80 11.82 14.69
CA GLY A 32 -19.75 10.83 14.55
C GLY A 32 -20.12 9.44 15.07
N LEU A 33 -20.82 9.37 16.21
CA LEU A 33 -21.29 8.10 16.77
C LEU A 33 -22.22 7.33 15.82
N LYS A 34 -23.18 8.02 15.18
CA LYS A 34 -24.10 7.40 14.22
C LYS A 34 -23.34 6.85 13.00
N TYR A 35 -22.47 7.66 12.42
CA TYR A 35 -21.66 7.24 11.26
C TYR A 35 -20.71 6.09 11.57
N ARG A 36 -20.15 6.04 12.79
CA ARG A 36 -19.33 4.92 13.23
C ARG A 36 -20.14 3.64 13.36
N GLN A 37 -21.35 3.73 13.89
CA GLN A 37 -22.26 2.59 14.02
C GLN A 37 -22.69 2.05 12.66
N GLU A 38 -23.03 2.93 11.71
CA GLU A 38 -23.35 2.54 10.33
C GLU A 38 -22.19 1.82 9.64
N VAL A 39 -20.97 2.35 9.79
CA VAL A 39 -19.76 1.72 9.24
C VAL A 39 -19.51 0.35 9.87
N TYR A 40 -19.71 0.24 11.18
CA TYR A 40 -19.59 -1.03 11.89
C TYR A 40 -20.59 -2.05 11.39
N GLU A 41 -21.89 -1.71 11.32
CA GLU A 41 -22.93 -2.63 10.85
C GLU A 41 -22.73 -3.02 9.39
N LYS A 42 -22.33 -2.09 8.52
CA LYS A 42 -21.99 -2.39 7.13
C LYS A 42 -20.84 -3.37 7.02
N THR A 43 -19.78 -3.17 7.82
CA THR A 43 -18.60 -4.05 7.81
C THR A 43 -18.97 -5.43 8.34
N LYS A 44 -19.71 -5.49 9.45
CA LYS A 44 -20.25 -6.73 10.01
C LYS A 44 -21.05 -7.50 8.96
N ASN A 45 -22.03 -6.87 8.32
CA ASN A 45 -22.85 -7.50 7.28
C ASN A 45 -22.01 -7.98 6.09
N LEU A 46 -21.02 -7.20 5.66
CA LEU A 46 -20.12 -7.60 4.58
C LEU A 46 -19.34 -8.87 4.92
N LEU A 47 -18.79 -8.95 6.15
CA LEU A 47 -18.05 -10.12 6.63
C LEU A 47 -18.96 -11.34 6.73
N PHE A 48 -20.13 -11.22 7.35
CA PHE A 48 -21.08 -12.33 7.48
C PHE A 48 -21.59 -12.82 6.12
N ASN A 49 -21.93 -11.91 5.21
CA ASN A 49 -22.38 -12.27 3.86
C ASN A 49 -21.25 -12.93 3.06
N GLY A 50 -20.01 -12.44 3.18
CA GLY A 50 -18.84 -13.04 2.56
C GLY A 50 -18.63 -14.48 3.03
N THR A 51 -18.65 -14.71 4.35
CA THR A 51 -18.54 -16.05 4.94
C THR A 51 -19.69 -16.96 4.49
N LYS A 52 -20.93 -16.47 4.51
CA LYS A 52 -22.11 -17.21 4.05
C LYS A 52 -22.00 -17.61 2.58
N ALA A 53 -21.52 -16.72 1.72
CA ALA A 53 -21.32 -17.00 0.30
C ALA A 53 -20.24 -18.07 0.06
N VAL A 54 -19.14 -18.04 0.83
CA VAL A 54 -18.08 -19.06 0.77
C VAL A 54 -18.60 -20.41 1.26
N MET A 55 -19.25 -20.45 2.42
CA MET A 55 -19.79 -21.69 2.99
C MET A 55 -20.89 -22.29 2.11
N GLY A 56 -21.71 -21.45 1.48
CA GLY A 56 -22.71 -21.89 0.50
C GLY A 56 -22.10 -22.59 -0.70
N ARG A 57 -20.91 -22.17 -1.17
CA ARG A 57 -20.19 -22.88 -2.23
C ARG A 57 -19.62 -24.22 -1.76
N ILE A 58 -19.06 -24.25 -0.55
CA ILE A 58 -18.48 -25.47 0.03
C ILE A 58 -19.57 -26.53 0.23
N TRP A 59 -20.70 -26.18 0.85
CA TRP A 59 -21.80 -27.12 1.13
C TRP A 59 -22.59 -27.55 -0.12
N LYS A 60 -22.54 -26.76 -1.21
CA LYS A 60 -23.20 -27.12 -2.49
C LYS A 60 -22.34 -28.02 -3.38
N ALA A 61 -21.07 -28.24 -3.04
CA ALA A 61 -20.19 -29.16 -3.78
C ALA A 61 -20.46 -30.65 -3.49
N ASP A 62 -21.17 -30.96 -2.40
CA ASP A 62 -21.35 -32.33 -1.91
C ASP A 62 -22.60 -33.04 -2.48
N GLY A 63 -23.31 -32.44 -3.42
CA GLY A 63 -24.58 -32.99 -3.91
C GLY A 63 -25.00 -32.51 -5.29
N GLU A 64 -24.26 -32.89 -6.34
CA GLU A 64 -24.76 -33.27 -7.67
C GLU A 64 -23.57 -33.54 -8.60
N GLU A 65 -23.25 -34.82 -8.77
CA GLU A 65 -22.44 -35.32 -9.88
C GLU A 65 -23.27 -35.18 -11.16
N LYS A 66 -23.01 -34.13 -11.94
CA LYS A 66 -23.28 -34.16 -13.38
C LYS A 66 -22.26 -33.31 -14.14
N VAL A 67 -21.25 -34.02 -14.66
CA VAL A 67 -20.25 -33.51 -15.58
C VAL A 67 -20.93 -33.03 -16.86
N SER A 68 -20.76 -31.76 -17.19
CA SER A 68 -20.88 -31.25 -18.55
C SER A 68 -19.92 -30.07 -18.73
N ASP A 69 -18.93 -30.30 -19.59
CA ASP A 69 -17.85 -29.43 -20.05
C ASP A 69 -18.09 -27.92 -19.93
N VAL A 70 -17.37 -27.29 -19.00
CA VAL A 70 -16.78 -25.97 -19.22
C VAL A 70 -15.35 -25.99 -18.68
N LEU A 71 -14.41 -25.87 -19.60
CA LEU A 71 -12.98 -25.72 -19.38
C LEU A 71 -12.68 -24.52 -18.45
N VAL A 72 -12.46 -24.77 -17.17
CA VAL A 72 -11.56 -23.96 -16.33
C VAL A 72 -10.88 -24.92 -15.36
N SER A 73 -9.60 -25.18 -15.61
CA SER A 73 -8.75 -26.00 -14.76
C SER A 73 -8.72 -25.50 -13.31
N ASP A 74 -8.74 -26.49 -12.40
CA ASP A 74 -8.73 -26.45 -10.94
C ASP A 74 -8.00 -25.27 -10.26
N PRO A 75 -8.42 -24.92 -9.03
CA PRO A 75 -7.46 -24.58 -7.99
C PRO A 75 -7.57 -25.56 -6.82
N ALA A 76 -6.50 -26.34 -6.67
CA ALA A 76 -6.18 -27.04 -5.43
C ALA A 76 -6.14 -26.06 -4.22
N PRO A 77 -6.45 -26.53 -3.00
CA PRO A 77 -6.50 -25.68 -1.83
C PRO A 77 -5.07 -25.28 -1.46
N GLY A 78 -4.76 -23.98 -1.47
CA GLY A 78 -3.62 -23.48 -0.72
C GLY A 78 -2.64 -22.56 -1.42
N HIS A 79 -2.96 -21.91 -2.53
CA HIS A 79 -2.18 -20.72 -2.93
C HIS A 79 -3.14 -19.65 -3.42
N GLN A 80 -3.64 -18.82 -2.50
CA GLN A 80 -4.12 -17.49 -2.89
C GLN A 80 -2.94 -16.82 -3.57
N THR A 81 -3.02 -16.66 -4.89
CA THR A 81 -1.97 -16.09 -5.72
C THR A 81 -1.84 -14.62 -5.34
N LEU A 82 -0.98 -14.34 -4.35
CA LEU A 82 -0.84 -13.00 -3.79
C LEU A 82 -0.24 -12.06 -4.82
N LEU A 83 -0.79 -10.85 -4.89
CA LEU A 83 -0.29 -9.83 -5.81
C LEU A 83 1.13 -9.43 -5.41
N ARG A 84 1.94 -9.05 -6.40
CA ARG A 84 3.35 -8.65 -6.18
C ARG A 84 3.45 -7.55 -5.12
N GLY A 85 4.12 -7.86 -4.01
CA GLY A 85 4.33 -6.95 -2.87
C GLY A 85 3.39 -7.18 -1.68
N GLN A 86 2.50 -8.16 -1.75
CA GLN A 86 1.72 -8.63 -0.61
C GLN A 86 2.58 -9.55 0.27
N THR A 87 2.50 -9.37 1.59
CA THR A 87 3.23 -10.17 2.60
C THR A 87 2.30 -11.20 3.23
N THR A 88 2.82 -12.39 3.53
CA THR A 88 2.15 -13.41 4.33
C THR A 88 2.59 -13.33 5.79
N ILE A 89 1.73 -13.73 6.73
CA ILE A 89 2.13 -13.93 8.13
C ILE A 89 2.58 -15.39 8.26
N GLY A 90 3.84 -15.60 8.62
CA GLY A 90 4.38 -16.93 8.88
C GLY A 90 3.84 -17.55 10.17
N LEU A 91 4.01 -18.85 10.33
CA LEU A 91 3.65 -19.58 11.56
C LEU A 91 4.37 -19.05 12.81
N ASP A 92 5.50 -18.38 12.61
CA ASP A 92 6.29 -17.66 13.60
C ASP A 92 5.76 -16.24 13.90
N GLY A 93 4.63 -15.84 13.30
CA GLY A 93 4.02 -14.51 13.46
C GLY A 93 4.75 -13.39 12.71
N ARG A 94 5.83 -13.69 11.98
CA ARG A 94 6.61 -12.71 11.22
C ARG A 94 6.07 -12.53 9.80
N LEU A 95 6.17 -11.32 9.27
CA LEU A 95 5.83 -11.04 7.88
C LEU A 95 6.88 -11.62 6.94
N LYS A 96 6.46 -12.50 6.03
CA LYS A 96 7.27 -13.07 4.95
C LYS A 96 6.82 -12.46 3.63
N ARG A 97 7.77 -12.23 2.72
CA ARG A 97 7.43 -11.79 1.36
C ARG A 97 6.90 -13.00 0.59
N ALA A 98 5.84 -12.82 -0.17
CA ALA A 98 5.38 -13.84 -1.09
C ALA A 98 6.31 -13.89 -2.31
N ASP A 99 6.75 -15.08 -2.69
CA ASP A 99 7.51 -15.27 -3.94
C ASP A 99 6.62 -14.91 -5.14
N ALA A 100 7.17 -14.15 -6.08
CA ALA A 100 6.46 -13.83 -7.31
C ALA A 100 6.40 -15.07 -8.21
N VAL A 101 5.21 -15.41 -8.71
CA VAL A 101 5.02 -16.53 -9.66
C VAL A 101 5.86 -16.30 -10.93
N PRO A 102 6.68 -17.28 -11.37
CA PRO A 102 7.23 -17.29 -12.72
C PRO A 102 6.09 -17.57 -13.72
N GLY A 103 5.70 -16.58 -14.52
CA GLY A 103 4.72 -16.77 -15.60
C GLY A 103 3.62 -15.71 -15.73
N CYS A 104 3.52 -14.74 -14.82
CA CYS A 104 2.60 -13.61 -14.99
C CYS A 104 3.23 -12.56 -15.90
N ALA A 105 2.53 -12.17 -16.97
CA ALA A 105 2.99 -11.21 -17.97
C ALA A 105 3.65 -9.98 -17.32
N ALA A 106 4.86 -9.66 -17.77
CA ALA A 106 5.71 -8.62 -17.20
C ALA A 106 4.98 -7.27 -17.12
N ALA A 107 4.38 -6.99 -15.97
CA ALA A 107 3.82 -5.68 -15.63
C ALA A 107 4.95 -4.63 -15.64
N PRO A 108 4.61 -3.36 -15.92
CA PRO A 108 5.36 -2.51 -16.81
C PRO A 108 6.80 -2.37 -16.38
N SER A 109 7.69 -2.37 -17.37
CA SER A 109 9.10 -2.01 -17.26
C SER A 109 9.32 -0.58 -16.77
N ALA A 110 8.34 0.08 -16.14
CA ALA A 110 8.33 1.43 -15.58
C ALA A 110 9.07 1.52 -14.23
N CYS A 111 9.53 2.72 -13.89
CA CYS A 111 10.34 2.91 -12.69
C CYS A 111 9.40 2.94 -11.50
N CYS A 112 9.68 2.17 -10.46
CA CYS A 112 8.82 2.11 -9.28
C CYS A 112 8.70 3.43 -8.50
N VAL A 113 9.56 4.41 -8.80
CA VAL A 113 9.57 5.75 -8.19
C VAL A 113 8.97 6.77 -9.16
N CYS A 114 9.61 7.01 -10.31
CA CYS A 114 9.21 8.08 -11.23
C CYS A 114 8.27 7.64 -12.37
N GLN A 115 7.92 6.35 -12.43
CA GLN A 115 7.01 5.73 -13.42
C GLN A 115 7.41 5.87 -14.89
N ARG A 116 8.55 6.52 -15.21
CA ARG A 116 9.10 6.57 -16.57
C ARG A 116 9.40 5.16 -17.08
N VAL A 117 9.25 4.92 -18.38
CA VAL A 117 9.44 3.61 -19.05
C VAL A 117 10.78 3.52 -19.80
N SER A 118 11.49 4.63 -20.00
CA SER A 118 12.78 4.70 -20.72
C SER A 118 14.02 4.36 -19.86
N GLY A 119 15.03 3.75 -20.47
CA GLY A 119 16.36 3.53 -19.89
C GLY A 119 16.54 2.22 -19.11
N SER A 120 17.80 1.87 -18.84
CA SER A 120 18.20 0.67 -18.09
C SER A 120 17.69 0.73 -16.64
N ARG A 121 17.16 -0.39 -16.13
CA ARG A 121 16.69 -0.49 -14.74
C ARG A 121 17.36 -1.65 -14.03
N LYS A 122 17.55 -1.49 -12.73
CA LYS A 122 17.98 -2.56 -11.83
C LYS A 122 16.92 -2.77 -10.74
N PRO A 123 16.75 -4.00 -10.24
CA PRO A 123 15.87 -4.24 -9.10
C PRO A 123 16.46 -3.60 -7.84
N CYS A 124 15.59 -2.98 -7.03
CA CYS A 124 15.94 -2.49 -5.70
C CYS A 124 16.25 -3.66 -4.76
N SER A 125 17.35 -3.62 -3.98
CA SER A 125 17.68 -4.69 -3.02
C SER A 125 16.64 -4.88 -1.91
N GLN A 126 15.82 -3.86 -1.64
CA GLN A 126 14.85 -3.86 -0.54
C GLN A 126 13.43 -4.24 -0.96
N CYS A 127 13.01 -3.96 -2.19
CA CYS A 127 11.64 -4.23 -2.65
C CYS A 127 11.56 -4.93 -4.01
N GLU A 128 12.71 -5.21 -4.63
CA GLU A 128 12.87 -5.89 -5.93
C GLU A 128 12.17 -5.20 -7.11
N ARG A 129 11.54 -4.04 -6.88
CA ARG A 129 10.89 -3.27 -7.93
C ARG A 129 11.95 -2.58 -8.80
N PRO A 130 11.75 -2.54 -10.14
CA PRO A 130 12.71 -1.93 -11.05
C PRO A 130 12.79 -0.42 -10.82
N ALA A 131 14.00 0.10 -10.66
CA ALA A 131 14.27 1.53 -10.50
C ALA A 131 15.28 2.01 -11.56
N CYS A 132 15.07 3.23 -12.07
CA CYS A 132 16.02 3.86 -12.98
C CYS A 132 17.22 4.43 -12.18
N PRO A 133 18.37 4.71 -12.83
CA PRO A 133 19.58 5.15 -12.13
C PRO A 133 19.38 6.42 -11.31
N ALA A 134 18.52 7.34 -11.78
CA ALA A 134 18.19 8.58 -11.08
C ALA A 134 17.33 8.38 -9.82
N CYS A 135 16.67 7.23 -9.67
CA CYS A 135 15.81 6.91 -8.54
C CYS A 135 16.42 5.87 -7.60
N VAL A 136 17.66 5.45 -7.84
CA VAL A 136 18.41 4.52 -7.00
C VAL A 136 19.43 5.29 -6.20
N GLN A 137 19.53 4.96 -4.91
CA GLN A 137 20.55 5.47 -4.01
C GLN A 137 21.39 4.31 -3.46
N GLN A 138 22.60 4.61 -3.01
CA GLN A 138 23.49 3.65 -2.37
C GLN A 138 23.43 3.81 -0.85
N CYS A 139 23.20 2.70 -0.14
CA CYS A 139 23.22 2.69 1.32
C CYS A 139 24.64 2.93 1.84
N SER A 140 24.82 3.88 2.76
CA SER A 140 26.10 4.17 3.41
C SER A 140 26.58 3.05 4.34
N SER A 141 25.68 2.16 4.79
CA SER A 141 26.00 1.06 5.71
C SER A 141 26.32 -0.24 4.96
N CYS A 142 25.37 -0.78 4.19
CA CYS A 142 25.56 -2.05 3.48
C CYS A 142 26.05 -1.92 2.03
N SER A 143 26.25 -0.70 1.52
CA SER A 143 26.65 -0.42 0.13
C SER A 143 25.67 -0.91 -0.96
N ASP A 144 24.53 -1.49 -0.60
CA ASP A 144 23.51 -1.93 -1.54
C ASP A 144 22.75 -0.77 -2.18
N ARG A 145 22.21 -1.05 -3.37
CA ARG A 145 21.41 -0.12 -4.14
C ARG A 145 19.91 -0.32 -3.86
N CYS A 146 19.29 0.70 -3.30
CA CYS A 146 17.86 0.74 -3.00
C CYS A 146 17.18 1.91 -3.71
N CYS A 147 15.88 1.80 -4.01
CA CYS A 147 15.14 2.92 -4.57
C CYS A 147 14.91 4.00 -3.51
N SER A 148 14.64 5.24 -3.92
CA SER A 148 14.41 6.35 -3.00
C SER A 148 13.21 6.17 -2.05
N LEU A 149 12.31 5.22 -2.33
CA LEU A 149 11.20 4.84 -1.44
C LEU A 149 11.62 3.83 -0.35
N CYS A 150 12.76 3.16 -0.53
CA CYS A 150 13.31 2.17 0.38
C CYS A 150 14.60 2.66 1.08
N SER A 151 14.80 3.97 1.07
CA SER A 151 15.92 4.64 1.72
C SER A 151 15.44 5.79 2.59
N VAL A 152 16.17 6.07 3.65
CA VAL A 152 15.99 7.22 4.54
C VAL A 152 17.29 8.01 4.54
N THR A 153 17.21 9.33 4.49
CA THR A 153 18.37 10.20 4.68
C THR A 153 18.51 10.49 6.18
N ASP A 154 19.63 10.08 6.76
CA ASP A 154 20.04 10.42 8.11
C ASP A 154 20.82 11.74 8.11
N TYR A 155 20.34 12.67 8.93
CA TYR A 155 20.90 14.01 9.12
C TYR A 155 21.56 14.19 10.50
N SER A 156 21.77 13.10 11.24
CA SER A 156 22.29 13.16 12.62
C SER A 156 23.77 13.56 12.69
N GLU A 157 24.52 13.35 11.62
CA GLU A 157 25.93 13.71 11.52
C GLU A 157 26.17 14.96 10.66
N ARG A 158 27.44 15.42 10.61
CA ARG A 158 27.86 16.57 9.78
C ARG A 158 27.51 16.41 8.29
N TYR A 159 27.43 15.18 7.79
CA TYR A 159 27.13 14.88 6.39
C TYR A 159 25.86 14.03 6.29
N GLU A 160 25.08 14.29 5.25
CA GLU A 160 23.90 13.49 4.92
C GLU A 160 24.31 12.07 4.56
N ARG A 161 23.67 11.08 5.17
CA ARG A 161 23.89 9.65 4.89
C ARG A 161 22.62 9.01 4.40
N VAL A 162 22.71 8.19 3.36
CA VAL A 162 21.54 7.45 2.87
C VAL A 162 21.58 6.05 3.47
N LEU A 163 20.54 5.67 4.20
CA LEU A 163 20.40 4.33 4.78
C LEU A 163 19.24 3.60 4.10
N CYS A 164 19.41 2.33 3.75
CA CYS A 164 18.29 1.51 3.33
C CYS A 164 17.39 1.19 4.54
N CYS A 165 16.10 0.89 4.32
CA CYS A 165 15.17 0.57 5.41
C CYS A 165 15.65 -0.57 6.33
N GLY A 166 16.46 -1.50 5.83
CA GLY A 166 17.04 -2.57 6.65
C GLY A 166 18.16 -2.10 7.57
N CYS A 167 18.96 -1.11 7.16
CA CYS A 167 20.06 -0.55 7.98
C CYS A 167 19.63 0.61 8.87
N SER A 168 18.46 1.21 8.62
CA SER A 168 17.88 2.24 9.49
C SER A 168 17.03 1.67 10.64
N SER A 169 16.82 0.35 10.66
CA SER A 169 15.98 -0.35 11.65
C SER A 169 16.79 -0.87 12.83
#